data_AF-A0A2G9LRU0-F1
#
_entry.id   AF-A0A2G9LRU0-F1
#
_cell.length_a   1.000
_cell.length_b   1.000
_cell.length_c   1.000
_cell.angle_alpha   90.00
_cell.angle_beta   90.00
_cell.angle_gamma   90.00
#
_symmetry.space_group_name_H-M   'P 1'
#
loop_
_entity.id
_entity.type
_entity.pdbx_description
1 polymer ?
#
loop_
_entity_poly.entity_id
_entity_poly.type
_entity_poly.pdbx_seq_one_letter_code
_entity_poly.pdbx_strand_id
1 'polypeptide(L)'
;MANKALVNYIAAGLKKGYSAASLRNYLVQQGYQPGMVDLAIMEANGKPGAKGFLIFFMLLVIIAAGVVVYIVKIMPEQDSSALPVFSSETSLPDDSFKPVQKETIPITTAEKATPAKSVSDKTVGDASLNTPTTIRDNDDVETITINKGTIEITSSATTAPDFTTTRSVNDCEVYSDDNRDKCIMEFSWQKDHDTFCERIIKPSLKDDCYSRYALRHESKAGCDKIDNTYSREICVYYLMTADKLSTLKVQYTIDPKKPDIIFDEKLAMQKLSSPAGKQAINSASQ
;
A
#
# COMPACT_ATOMS: atom_id res chain seq x y z
N MET A 1 18.04 11.57 -8.23
CA MET A 1 19.20 11.18 -7.39
C MET A 1 19.47 12.30 -6.41
N ALA A 2 19.70 12.02 -5.13
CA ALA A 2 19.93 13.07 -4.13
C ALA A 2 21.28 13.78 -4.37
N ASN A 3 21.36 15.06 -3.96
CA ASN A 3 22.61 15.80 -4.02
C ASN A 3 23.64 15.18 -3.05
N LYS A 4 24.77 14.68 -3.58
CA LYS A 4 25.82 14.03 -2.77
C LYS A 4 26.33 14.88 -1.62
N ALA A 5 26.39 16.21 -1.78
CA ALA A 5 26.83 17.10 -0.71
C ALA A 5 25.85 17.08 0.49
N LEU A 6 24.55 17.05 0.21
CA LEU A 6 23.50 16.97 1.22
C LEU A 6 23.54 15.62 1.95
N VAL A 7 23.69 14.53 1.19
CA VAL A 7 23.83 13.17 1.75
C VAL A 7 25.04 13.09 2.69
N ASN A 8 26.19 13.61 2.26
CA ASN A 8 27.42 13.62 3.08
C ASN A 8 27.25 14.46 4.35
N TYR A 9 26.58 15.61 4.26
CA TYR A 9 26.28 16.45 5.41
C TYR A 9 25.39 15.72 6.42
N ILE A 10 24.30 15.09 5.96
CA ILE A 10 23.39 14.33 6.81
C ILE A 10 24.13 13.14 7.44
N ALA A 11 24.90 12.38 6.66
CA ALA A 11 25.69 11.25 7.17
C ALA A 11 26.70 11.69 8.25
N ALA A 12 27.33 12.84 8.09
CA ALA A 12 28.22 13.40 9.11
C ALA A 12 27.45 13.84 10.38
N GLY A 13 26.24 14.39 10.23
CA GLY A 13 25.35 14.70 11.35
C GLY A 13 24.93 13.45 12.12
N LEU A 14 24.51 12.41 11.43
CA LEU A 14 24.13 11.13 12.05
C LEU A 14 25.30 10.52 12.85
N LYS A 15 26.53 10.59 12.32
CA LYS A 15 27.75 10.15 13.05
C LYS A 15 28.06 10.97 14.30
N LYS A 16 27.60 12.22 14.36
CA LYS A 16 27.73 13.09 15.54
C LYS A 16 26.60 12.89 16.56
N GLY A 17 25.66 11.98 16.30
CA GLY A 17 24.55 11.66 17.20
C GLY A 17 23.31 12.54 17.02
N TYR A 18 23.23 13.36 15.96
CA TYR A 18 21.99 14.06 15.64
C TYR A 18 20.94 13.07 15.13
N SER A 19 19.70 13.21 15.58
CA SER A 19 18.59 12.38 15.07
C SER A 19 18.25 12.78 13.63
N ALA A 20 17.75 11.82 12.84
CA ALA A 20 17.28 12.07 11.48
C ALA A 20 16.18 13.15 11.44
N ALA A 21 15.27 13.15 12.43
CA ALA A 21 14.19 14.13 12.54
C ALA A 21 14.72 15.55 12.81
N SER A 22 15.73 15.69 13.68
CA SER A 22 16.35 17.00 13.97
C SER A 22 17.06 17.56 12.73
N LEU A 23 17.81 16.71 12.01
CA LEU A 23 18.47 17.11 10.76
C LEU A 23 17.44 17.49 9.69
N ARG A 24 16.35 16.74 9.58
CA ARG A 24 15.25 17.02 8.65
C ARG A 24 14.65 18.41 8.90
N ASN A 25 14.23 18.67 10.14
CA ASN A 25 13.59 19.94 10.50
C ASN A 25 14.53 21.13 10.26
N TYR A 26 15.81 20.97 10.62
CA TYR A 26 16.81 22.00 10.36
C TYR A 26 16.98 22.29 8.86
N LEU A 27 17.14 21.27 8.03
CA LEU A 27 17.34 21.44 6.59
C LEU A 27 16.09 22.04 5.91
N VAL A 28 14.90 21.61 6.30
CA VAL A 28 13.66 22.21 5.80
C VAL A 28 13.56 23.69 6.21
N GLN A 29 13.95 24.04 7.44
CA GLN A 29 14.01 25.43 7.89
C GLN A 29 15.04 26.27 7.11
N GLN A 30 16.12 25.65 6.63
CA GLN A 30 17.12 26.27 5.73
C GLN A 30 16.65 26.33 4.26
N GLY A 31 15.40 25.99 3.96
CA GLY A 31 14.80 26.11 2.63
C GLY A 31 15.02 24.91 1.71
N TYR A 32 15.55 23.79 2.22
CA TYR A 32 15.62 22.56 1.43
C TYR A 32 14.24 21.94 1.27
N GLN A 33 13.92 21.46 0.07
CA GLN A 33 12.66 20.77 -0.17
C GLN A 33 12.54 19.50 0.70
N PRO A 34 11.41 19.28 1.39
CA PRO A 34 11.21 18.11 2.25
C PRO A 34 11.52 16.77 1.57
N GLY A 35 11.06 16.58 0.32
CA GLY A 35 11.30 15.34 -0.43
C GLY A 35 12.78 15.07 -0.72
N MET A 36 13.57 16.12 -0.99
CA MET A 36 15.02 15.99 -1.23
C MET A 36 15.77 15.65 0.06
N VAL A 37 15.32 16.22 1.19
CA VAL A 37 15.87 15.93 2.52
C VAL A 37 15.55 14.50 2.92
N ASP A 38 14.32 14.04 2.71
CA ASP A 38 13.88 12.68 3.03
C ASP A 38 14.64 11.63 2.20
N LEU A 39 14.78 11.86 0.89
CA LEU A 39 15.58 11.01 0.02
C LEU A 39 17.05 10.96 0.47
N ALA A 40 17.63 12.11 0.83
CA ALA A 40 19.02 12.18 1.28
C ALA A 40 19.24 11.55 2.66
N ILE A 41 18.27 11.63 3.58
CA ILE A 41 18.31 10.92 4.87
C ILE A 41 18.26 9.41 4.66
N MET A 42 17.38 8.93 3.77
CA MET A 42 17.28 7.51 3.45
C MET A 42 18.59 6.98 2.85
N GLU A 43 19.22 7.76 1.97
CA GLU A 43 20.51 7.40 1.38
C GLU A 43 21.67 7.49 2.39
N ALA A 44 21.66 8.50 3.27
CA ALA A 44 22.70 8.74 4.28
C ALA A 44 22.68 7.74 5.43
N ASN A 45 21.51 7.26 5.84
CA ASN A 45 21.39 6.17 6.82
C ASN A 45 21.98 4.86 6.29
N GLY A 46 22.14 4.75 4.97
CA GLY A 46 22.73 3.62 4.31
C GLY A 46 21.87 2.36 4.46
N LYS A 47 21.85 1.54 3.40
CA LYS A 47 21.61 0.12 3.63
C LYS A 47 22.71 -0.36 4.59
N PRO A 48 22.39 -1.06 5.70
CA PRO A 48 23.41 -1.57 6.60
C PRO A 48 24.41 -2.33 5.75
N GLY A 49 25.66 -1.83 5.72
CA GLY A 49 26.68 -2.40 4.85
C GLY A 49 26.75 -3.90 5.11
N ALA A 50 26.77 -4.73 4.06
CA ALA A 50 26.69 -6.19 4.16
C ALA A 50 27.65 -6.81 5.19
N LYS A 51 28.75 -6.10 5.51
CA LYS A 51 29.72 -6.47 6.55
C LYS A 51 29.15 -6.41 7.98
N GLY A 52 28.33 -5.40 8.30
CA GLY A 52 27.69 -5.29 9.61
C GLY A 52 26.62 -6.36 9.83
N PHE A 53 25.88 -6.70 8.76
CA PHE A 53 24.93 -7.81 8.77
C PHE A 53 25.63 -9.15 9.01
N LEU A 54 26.77 -9.40 8.37
CA LEU A 54 27.56 -10.62 8.56
C LEU A 54 28.02 -10.81 10.02
N ILE A 55 28.46 -9.74 10.67
CA ILE A 55 28.89 -9.78 12.08
C ILE A 55 27.70 -10.10 12.99
N PHE A 56 26.55 -9.45 12.76
CA PHE A 56 25.34 -9.71 13.55
C PHE A 56 24.86 -11.17 13.42
N PHE A 57 24.87 -11.72 12.20
CA PHE A 57 24.52 -13.13 11.95
C PHE A 57 25.48 -14.10 12.63
N MET A 58 26.79 -13.84 12.56
CA MET A 58 27.79 -14.64 13.28
C MET A 58 27.53 -14.65 14.79
N LEU A 59 27.21 -13.50 15.38
CA LEU A 59 26.93 -13.38 16.81
C LEU A 59 25.65 -14.13 17.21
N LEU A 60 24.61 -14.06 16.36
CA LEU A 60 23.37 -14.83 16.53
C LEU A 60 23.60 -16.35 16.52
N VAL A 61 24.44 -16.83 15.59
CA VAL A 61 24.78 -18.27 15.50
C VAL A 61 25.52 -18.74 16.75
N ILE A 62 26.44 -17.94 17.28
CA ILE A 62 27.17 -18.26 18.52
C ILE A 62 26.21 -18.32 19.73
N ILE A 63 25.27 -17.37 19.83
CA ILE A 63 24.25 -17.39 20.90
C ILE A 63 23.35 -18.63 20.77
N ALA A 64 22.88 -18.94 19.56
CA ALA A 64 22.05 -20.11 19.31
C ALA A 64 22.77 -21.41 19.68
N ALA A 65 24.05 -21.56 19.32
CA ALA A 65 24.87 -22.70 19.71
C ALA A 65 25.02 -22.80 21.24
N GLY A 66 25.23 -21.66 21.92
CA GLY A 66 25.28 -21.59 23.38
C GLY A 66 23.98 -22.03 24.06
N VAL A 67 22.83 -21.61 23.51
CA VAL A 67 21.50 -22.00 23.99
C VAL A 67 21.28 -23.51 23.82
N VAL A 68 21.66 -24.08 22.68
CA VAL A 68 21.54 -25.53 22.45
C VAL A 68 22.38 -26.32 23.47
N VAL A 69 23.65 -25.91 23.68
CA VAL A 69 24.53 -26.54 24.68
C VAL A 69 23.94 -26.40 26.10
N TYR A 70 23.34 -25.25 26.40
CA TYR A 70 22.69 -25.00 27.69
C TYR A 70 21.46 -25.90 27.90
N ILE A 71 20.59 -26.04 26.90
CA ILE A 71 19.40 -26.89 26.95
C ILE A 71 19.79 -28.36 27.12
N VAL A 72 20.78 -28.86 26.36
CA VAL A 72 21.24 -30.26 26.48
C VAL A 72 21.78 -30.56 27.89
N LYS A 73 22.42 -29.59 28.55
CA LYS A 73 22.91 -29.78 29.92
C LYS A 73 21.82 -29.75 31.00
N ILE A 74 20.70 -29.10 30.73
CA ILE A 74 19.68 -28.79 31.74
C ILE A 74 18.41 -29.60 31.56
N MET A 75 18.16 -30.21 30.41
CA MET A 75 17.10 -31.19 30.27
C MET A 75 17.54 -32.54 30.85
N PRO A 76 17.08 -32.93 32.06
CA PRO A 76 17.14 -34.32 32.44
C PRO A 76 16.33 -35.12 31.43
N GLU A 77 16.90 -36.23 30.99
CA GLU A 77 16.28 -37.20 30.10
C GLU A 77 14.90 -37.58 30.68
N GLN A 78 13.83 -37.03 30.12
CA GLN A 78 12.50 -37.51 30.43
C GLN A 78 12.29 -38.77 29.60
N ASP A 79 12.29 -39.90 30.30
CA ASP A 79 11.98 -41.21 29.74
C ASP A 79 10.64 -41.13 28.99
N SER A 80 10.77 -41.07 27.67
CA SER A 80 9.70 -41.02 26.69
C SER A 80 8.88 -42.31 26.79
N SER A 81 7.87 -42.29 27.66
CA SER A 81 6.94 -43.38 27.83
C SER A 81 5.51 -42.91 27.50
N ALA A 82 5.04 -43.40 26.35
CA ALA A 82 3.67 -43.46 25.87
C ALA A 82 2.94 -42.12 25.63
N LEU A 83 3.00 -41.63 24.38
CA LEU A 83 2.00 -40.69 23.87
C LEU A 83 0.72 -41.45 23.44
N PRO A 84 -0.47 -40.98 23.84
CA PRO A 84 -1.74 -41.55 23.41
C PRO A 84 -2.04 -41.17 21.96
N VAL A 85 -2.42 -42.17 21.17
CA VAL A 85 -2.91 -42.04 19.80
C VAL A 85 -4.26 -41.34 19.82
N PHE A 86 -4.33 -40.10 19.32
CA PHE A 86 -5.59 -39.38 19.14
C PHE A 86 -6.00 -39.43 17.66
N SER A 87 -6.86 -40.40 17.33
CA SER A 87 -7.50 -40.52 16.01
C SER A 87 -8.58 -39.45 15.87
N SER A 88 -8.38 -38.51 14.94
CA SER A 88 -9.36 -37.48 14.60
C SER A 88 -10.04 -37.87 13.28
N GLU A 89 -11.18 -38.55 13.35
CA GLU A 89 -12.09 -38.68 12.21
C GLU A 89 -12.80 -37.35 11.99
N THR A 90 -12.56 -36.73 10.82
CA THR A 90 -13.29 -35.53 10.38
C THR A 90 -14.24 -35.96 9.26
N SER A 91 -15.53 -36.03 9.56
CA SER A 91 -16.59 -36.21 8.56
C SER A 91 -16.95 -34.87 7.94
N LEU A 92 -16.94 -34.81 6.60
CA LEU A 92 -17.41 -33.68 5.81
C LEU A 92 -18.95 -33.68 5.72
N PRO A 93 -19.61 -32.51 5.80
CA PRO A 93 -20.99 -32.36 5.36
C PRO A 93 -21.07 -32.14 3.84
N ASP A 94 -22.03 -32.84 3.23
CA ASP A 94 -22.42 -32.79 1.82
C ASP A 94 -23.38 -31.61 1.62
N ASP A 95 -22.99 -30.63 0.80
CA ASP A 95 -23.76 -29.39 0.61
C ASP A 95 -24.26 -29.29 -0.85
N SER A 96 -25.54 -29.64 -1.02
CA SER A 96 -26.27 -29.56 -2.28
C SER A 96 -26.77 -28.14 -2.56
N PHE A 97 -26.06 -27.40 -3.41
CA PHE A 97 -26.48 -26.08 -3.90
C PHE A 97 -27.54 -26.17 -5.02
N LYS A 98 -28.65 -25.42 -4.87
CA LYS A 98 -29.63 -25.14 -5.93
C LYS A 98 -29.32 -23.81 -6.65
N PRO A 99 -29.58 -23.70 -7.97
CA PRO A 99 -29.30 -22.49 -8.73
C PRO A 99 -30.39 -21.41 -8.55
N VAL A 100 -29.95 -20.18 -8.29
CA VAL A 100 -30.75 -18.96 -8.18
C VAL A 100 -31.11 -18.43 -9.58
N GLN A 101 -32.39 -18.10 -9.78
CA GLN A 101 -32.91 -17.52 -11.02
C GLN A 101 -32.62 -16.01 -11.12
N LYS A 102 -32.35 -15.58 -12.35
CA LYS A 102 -31.91 -14.24 -12.74
C LYS A 102 -33.13 -13.38 -13.09
N GLU A 103 -33.42 -12.36 -12.30
CA GLU A 103 -34.48 -11.38 -12.59
C GLU A 103 -33.87 -10.09 -13.16
N THR A 104 -34.48 -9.60 -14.25
CA THR A 104 -34.02 -8.43 -15.02
C THR A 104 -34.93 -7.25 -14.72
N ILE A 105 -34.39 -6.13 -14.25
CA ILE A 105 -35.13 -4.89 -14.00
C ILE A 105 -34.79 -3.86 -15.11
N PRO A 106 -35.78 -3.20 -15.73
CA PRO A 106 -35.56 -2.20 -16.76
C PRO A 106 -35.15 -0.83 -16.17
N ILE A 107 -34.17 -0.19 -16.79
CA ILE A 107 -33.72 1.17 -16.46
C ILE A 107 -34.52 2.17 -17.30
N THR A 108 -35.32 2.99 -16.62
CA THR A 108 -36.06 4.10 -17.21
C THR A 108 -35.19 5.36 -17.30
N THR A 109 -35.15 5.97 -18.47
CA THR A 109 -34.40 7.19 -18.80
C THR A 109 -35.29 8.43 -18.66
N ALA A 110 -34.81 9.45 -17.93
CA ALA A 110 -35.32 10.83 -17.87
C ALA A 110 -34.36 11.61 -16.94
N GLU A 111 -34.02 12.88 -17.07
CA GLU A 111 -34.45 13.98 -17.91
C GLU A 111 -33.40 15.10 -17.82
N LYS A 112 -33.40 15.92 -18.86
CA LYS A 112 -32.57 17.08 -19.17
C LYS A 112 -32.93 18.30 -18.30
N ALA A 113 -31.95 18.97 -17.71
CA ALA A 113 -32.11 20.36 -17.25
C ALA A 113 -30.82 21.20 -17.51
N THR A 114 -31.05 22.40 -18.01
CA THR A 114 -30.12 23.42 -18.55
C THR A 114 -29.92 24.54 -17.50
N PRO A 115 -28.86 25.39 -17.55
CA PRO A 115 -28.25 25.99 -16.37
C PRO A 115 -28.80 27.38 -16.01
N ALA A 116 -28.73 27.71 -14.72
CA ALA A 116 -29.05 29.04 -14.20
C ALA A 116 -27.79 29.76 -13.70
N LYS A 117 -27.47 30.84 -14.42
CA LYS A 117 -27.05 32.19 -13.98
C LYS A 117 -26.07 32.37 -12.81
N SER A 118 -24.95 32.96 -13.19
CA SER A 118 -24.02 33.78 -12.40
C SER A 118 -24.69 35.01 -11.75
N VAL A 119 -24.34 35.28 -10.49
CA VAL A 119 -24.46 36.61 -9.87
C VAL A 119 -23.16 36.89 -9.10
N SER A 120 -22.45 37.93 -9.52
CA SER A 120 -21.42 38.62 -8.76
C SER A 120 -22.06 39.34 -7.57
N ASP A 121 -21.36 39.42 -6.44
CA ASP A 121 -20.69 40.65 -5.97
C ASP A 121 -20.59 40.70 -4.43
N LYS A 122 -19.60 41.47 -3.98
CA LYS A 122 -19.41 42.11 -2.65
C LYS A 122 -18.44 41.50 -1.62
N THR A 123 -17.25 42.07 -1.69
CA THR A 123 -16.31 42.52 -0.67
C THR A 123 -16.93 43.04 0.64
N VAL A 124 -16.24 42.82 1.78
CA VAL A 124 -15.84 43.76 2.87
C VAL A 124 -15.75 43.03 4.22
N GLY A 125 -14.64 43.22 4.95
CA GLY A 125 -14.65 43.28 6.41
C GLY A 125 -13.56 42.53 7.18
N ASP A 126 -12.45 43.22 7.46
CA ASP A 126 -11.47 42.86 8.49
C ASP A 126 -12.02 42.99 9.92
N ALA A 127 -11.61 42.10 10.84
CA ALA A 127 -11.34 42.33 12.28
C ALA A 127 -10.98 40.98 12.93
N SER A 128 -9.74 40.73 13.34
CA SER A 128 -9.11 41.13 14.62
C SER A 128 -9.57 40.33 15.86
N LEU A 129 -8.67 39.43 16.28
CA LEU A 129 -8.19 39.16 17.65
C LEU A 129 -9.22 38.95 18.79
N ASN A 130 -9.24 37.75 19.38
CA ASN A 130 -8.88 37.48 20.80
C ASN A 130 -9.04 35.98 21.16
N THR A 131 -7.95 35.39 21.66
CA THR A 131 -7.86 34.15 22.49
C THR A 131 -8.39 34.37 23.92
N PRO A 132 -8.38 33.40 24.86
CA PRO A 132 -8.46 31.92 24.81
C PRO A 132 -9.59 31.37 25.72
N THR A 133 -9.97 30.10 25.61
CA THR A 133 -10.76 29.43 26.66
C THR A 133 -10.29 27.99 26.87
N THR A 134 -9.68 27.76 28.03
CA THR A 134 -9.51 26.48 28.72
C THR A 134 -10.81 26.14 29.45
N ILE A 135 -11.26 24.88 29.45
CA ILE A 135 -12.00 24.22 30.56
C ILE A 135 -12.15 22.70 30.29
N ARG A 136 -11.66 21.93 31.28
CA ARG A 136 -12.15 20.70 31.95
C ARG A 136 -12.54 19.44 31.17
N ASP A 137 -11.90 18.36 31.63
CA ASP A 137 -12.45 17.10 32.17
C ASP A 137 -13.66 16.50 31.46
N ASN A 138 -13.46 15.30 30.90
CA ASN A 138 -14.45 14.22 31.02
C ASN A 138 -13.72 12.86 31.01
N ASP A 139 -13.64 12.29 32.21
CA ASP A 139 -13.40 10.88 32.48
C ASP A 139 -14.65 10.09 32.07
N ASP A 140 -14.62 9.41 30.93
CA ASP A 140 -15.56 8.33 30.62
C ASP A 140 -14.90 6.99 31.01
N VAL A 141 -14.89 6.70 32.31
CA VAL A 141 -14.60 5.35 32.82
C VAL A 141 -15.94 4.67 33.10
N GLU A 142 -16.37 3.83 32.16
CA GLU A 142 -17.46 2.88 32.39
C GLU A 142 -17.04 1.88 33.48
N THR A 143 -17.76 1.90 34.60
CA THR A 143 -17.62 0.91 35.66
C THR A 143 -18.38 -0.36 35.27
N ILE A 144 -17.65 -1.38 34.82
CA ILE A 144 -18.21 -2.71 34.57
C ILE A 144 -18.46 -3.39 35.93
N THR A 145 -19.73 -3.51 36.30
CA THR A 145 -20.15 -4.27 37.49
C THR A 145 -20.25 -5.75 37.10
N ILE A 146 -19.30 -6.57 37.55
CA ILE A 146 -19.33 -8.02 37.35
C ILE A 146 -20.11 -8.66 38.51
N ASN A 147 -21.39 -8.93 38.28
CA ASN A 147 -22.17 -9.78 39.18
C ASN A 147 -21.77 -11.24 38.99
N LYS A 148 -21.67 -11.96 40.11
CA LYS A 148 -21.28 -13.38 40.23
C LYS A 148 -22.36 -14.28 39.62
N GLY A 149 -22.38 -14.34 38.29
CA GLY A 149 -23.21 -15.21 37.46
C GLY A 149 -22.38 -15.72 36.28
N THR A 150 -22.66 -16.94 35.85
CA THR A 150 -21.97 -17.63 34.76
C THR A 150 -21.77 -16.71 33.55
N ILE A 151 -20.51 -16.47 33.16
CA ILE A 151 -20.17 -15.71 31.96
C ILE A 151 -20.36 -16.66 30.77
N GLU A 152 -21.50 -16.56 30.09
CA GLU A 152 -21.64 -17.12 28.75
C GLU A 152 -20.83 -16.26 27.79
N ILE A 153 -19.60 -16.71 27.47
CA ILE A 153 -18.80 -16.12 26.40
C ILE A 153 -19.47 -16.53 25.09
N THR A 154 -20.46 -15.74 24.67
CA THR A 154 -21.03 -15.82 23.32
C THR A 154 -20.00 -15.23 22.38
N SER A 155 -19.05 -16.06 21.95
CA SER A 155 -18.14 -15.76 20.85
C SER A 155 -18.98 -15.45 19.61
N SER A 156 -19.23 -14.16 19.39
CA SER A 156 -19.84 -13.66 18.17
C SER A 156 -18.81 -13.83 17.08
N ALA A 157 -18.80 -14.99 16.44
CA ALA A 157 -18.06 -15.20 15.21
C ALA A 157 -18.53 -14.12 14.25
N THR A 158 -17.70 -13.09 14.08
CA THR A 158 -17.93 -12.01 13.13
C THR A 158 -17.79 -12.66 11.76
N THR A 159 -18.91 -13.16 11.26
CA THR A 159 -19.04 -13.59 9.88
C THR A 159 -18.63 -12.39 9.05
N ALA A 160 -17.60 -12.57 8.21
CA ALA A 160 -17.13 -11.53 7.31
C ALA A 160 -18.37 -10.93 6.62
N PRO A 161 -18.65 -9.63 6.79
CA PRO A 161 -19.91 -9.05 6.33
C PRO A 161 -20.05 -9.35 4.84
N ASP A 162 -21.18 -9.96 4.49
CA ASP A 162 -21.55 -10.24 3.12
C ASP A 162 -21.50 -8.94 2.32
N PHE A 163 -20.45 -8.84 1.49
CA PHE A 163 -20.04 -7.63 0.78
C PHE A 163 -20.98 -7.27 -0.37
N THR A 164 -22.09 -8.00 -0.52
CA THR A 164 -23.16 -7.71 -1.47
C THR A 164 -24.08 -6.57 -1.03
N THR A 165 -23.93 -6.07 0.20
CA THR A 165 -24.64 -4.87 0.66
C THR A 165 -24.23 -3.69 -0.23
N THR A 166 -25.23 -3.06 -0.85
CA THR A 166 -25.07 -1.92 -1.78
C THR A 166 -24.59 -0.69 -1.02
N ARG A 167 -23.33 -0.70 -0.60
CA ARG A 167 -22.71 0.44 0.08
C ARG A 167 -22.71 1.62 -0.88
N SER A 168 -23.12 2.78 -0.38
CA SER A 168 -23.06 4.05 -1.09
C SER A 168 -21.83 4.82 -0.64
N VAL A 169 -21.26 5.64 -1.51
CA VAL A 169 -20.17 6.56 -1.13
C VAL A 169 -20.61 7.54 -0.01
N ASN A 170 -21.91 7.82 0.10
CA ASN A 170 -22.44 8.69 1.14
C ASN A 170 -22.35 8.04 2.53
N ASP A 171 -22.18 6.72 2.61
CA ASP A 171 -21.94 6.01 3.86
C ASP A 171 -20.56 6.37 4.45
N CYS A 172 -19.69 7.03 3.68
CA CYS A 172 -18.41 7.53 4.18
C CYS A 172 -18.55 8.87 4.93
N GLU A 173 -19.65 9.61 4.77
CA GLU A 173 -19.81 10.96 5.36
C GLU A 173 -19.97 10.96 6.89
N VAL A 174 -20.24 9.79 7.49
CA VAL A 174 -20.38 9.65 8.95
C VAL A 174 -19.04 9.60 9.69
N TYR A 175 -17.92 9.45 8.97
CA TYR A 175 -16.59 9.33 9.57
C TYR A 175 -15.90 10.68 9.73
N SER A 176 -14.92 10.75 10.64
CA SER A 176 -14.00 11.89 10.75
C SER A 176 -13.23 12.10 9.45
N ASP A 177 -12.73 13.32 9.17
CA ASP A 177 -12.12 13.66 7.88
C ASP A 177 -11.06 12.66 7.40
N ASP A 178 -10.12 12.27 8.26
CA ASP A 178 -9.07 11.29 7.92
C ASP A 178 -9.63 9.89 7.60
N ASN A 179 -10.73 9.48 8.25
CA ASN A 179 -11.36 8.18 8.04
C ASN A 179 -12.37 8.21 6.87
N ARG A 180 -13.04 9.34 6.65
CA ARG A 180 -13.90 9.60 5.49
C ARG A 180 -13.09 9.47 4.21
N ASP A 181 -11.94 10.13 4.14
CA ASP A 181 -11.08 10.10 2.95
C ASP A 181 -10.59 8.69 2.62
N LYS A 182 -10.20 7.90 3.63
CA LYS A 182 -9.83 6.49 3.45
C LYS A 182 -11.01 5.65 2.98
N CYS A 183 -12.19 5.85 3.57
CA CYS A 183 -13.42 5.18 3.14
C CYS A 183 -13.75 5.47 1.68
N ILE A 184 -13.67 6.74 1.25
CA ILE A 184 -13.90 7.15 -0.14
C ILE A 184 -12.86 6.51 -1.08
N MET A 185 -11.59 6.46 -0.68
CA MET A 185 -10.53 5.82 -1.46
C MET A 185 -10.75 4.30 -1.62
N GLU A 186 -11.17 3.60 -0.57
CA GLU A 186 -11.52 2.17 -0.69
C GLU A 186 -12.75 1.96 -1.57
N PHE A 187 -13.72 2.86 -1.46
CA PHE A 187 -14.92 2.83 -2.30
C PHE A 187 -14.59 3.06 -3.78
N SER A 188 -13.70 4.00 -4.08
CA SER A 188 -13.26 4.28 -5.45
C SER A 188 -12.58 3.07 -6.08
N TRP A 189 -11.77 2.34 -5.30
CA TRP A 189 -11.16 1.08 -5.73
C TRP A 189 -12.22 0.04 -6.07
N GLN A 190 -13.23 -0.13 -5.21
CA GLN A 190 -14.25 -1.17 -5.39
C GLN A 190 -15.17 -0.88 -6.57
N LYS A 191 -15.50 0.39 -6.79
CA LYS A 191 -16.37 0.82 -7.88
C LYS A 191 -15.63 1.12 -9.17
N ASP A 192 -14.31 1.20 -9.12
CA ASP A 192 -13.44 1.35 -10.27
C ASP A 192 -13.69 2.65 -11.05
N HIS A 193 -13.96 3.74 -10.32
CA HIS A 193 -14.24 5.06 -10.87
C HIS A 193 -13.40 6.14 -10.18
N ASP A 194 -12.75 6.96 -10.99
CA ASP A 194 -11.81 8.01 -10.54
C ASP A 194 -12.49 9.25 -9.98
N THR A 195 -13.75 9.52 -10.36
CA THR A 195 -14.54 10.66 -9.89
C THR A 195 -14.69 10.70 -8.37
N PHE A 196 -14.56 9.56 -7.69
CA PHE A 196 -14.58 9.49 -6.23
C PHE A 196 -13.31 10.06 -5.60
N CYS A 197 -12.16 10.00 -6.27
CA CYS A 197 -10.92 10.59 -5.77
C CYS A 197 -11.02 12.13 -5.63
N GLU A 198 -11.86 12.80 -6.43
CA GLU A 198 -12.11 14.25 -6.27
C GLU A 198 -12.72 14.63 -4.93
N ARG A 199 -13.41 13.70 -4.26
CA ARG A 199 -14.07 13.95 -2.96
C ARG A 199 -13.12 13.85 -1.76
N ILE A 200 -11.90 13.35 -1.98
CA ILE A 200 -10.89 13.22 -0.92
C ILE A 200 -10.31 14.58 -0.62
N ILE A 201 -10.37 15.01 0.65
CA ILE A 201 -9.89 16.33 1.07
C ILE A 201 -8.37 16.34 1.22
N LYS A 202 -7.80 15.30 1.81
CA LYS A 202 -6.36 15.21 2.11
C LYS A 202 -5.56 15.00 0.82
N PRO A 203 -4.70 15.96 0.41
CA PRO A 203 -4.02 15.90 -0.88
C PRO A 203 -3.19 14.63 -1.08
N SER A 204 -2.50 14.17 -0.03
CA SER A 204 -1.68 12.95 -0.11
C SER A 204 -2.50 11.68 -0.37
N LEU A 205 -3.73 11.59 0.17
CA LEU A 205 -4.61 10.45 -0.07
C LEU A 205 -5.29 10.56 -1.44
N LYS A 206 -5.61 11.78 -1.88
CA LYS A 206 -6.15 12.05 -3.21
C LYS A 206 -5.17 11.63 -4.31
N ASP A 207 -3.90 11.98 -4.15
CA ASP A 207 -2.82 11.56 -5.04
C ASP A 207 -2.64 10.02 -5.06
N ASP A 208 -2.70 9.36 -3.89
CA ASP A 208 -2.63 7.89 -3.81
C ASP A 208 -3.83 7.23 -4.52
N CYS A 209 -5.04 7.79 -4.33
CA CYS A 209 -6.25 7.34 -5.00
C CYS A 209 -6.11 7.38 -6.52
N TYR A 210 -5.66 8.51 -7.07
CA TYR A 210 -5.45 8.66 -8.51
C TYR A 210 -4.34 7.78 -9.06
N SER A 211 -3.23 7.65 -8.33
CA SER A 211 -2.13 6.76 -8.69
C SER A 211 -2.60 5.32 -8.84
N ARG A 212 -3.34 4.79 -7.85
CA ARG A 212 -3.87 3.42 -7.91
C ARG A 212 -4.86 3.23 -9.06
N TYR A 213 -5.75 4.18 -9.28
CA TYR A 213 -6.70 4.14 -10.39
C TYR A 213 -5.95 4.11 -11.74
N ALA A 214 -5.00 5.01 -11.94
CA ALA A 214 -4.20 5.10 -13.15
C ALA A 214 -3.45 3.81 -13.45
N LEU A 215 -2.80 3.22 -12.44
CA LEU A 215 -2.03 1.97 -12.60
C LEU A 215 -2.89 0.77 -12.93
N ARG A 216 -4.12 0.69 -12.39
CA ARG A 216 -5.05 -0.40 -12.71
C ARG A 216 -5.58 -0.31 -14.14
N HIS A 217 -5.93 0.89 -14.57
CA HIS A 217 -6.56 1.15 -15.87
C HIS A 217 -5.58 1.49 -16.98
N GLU A 218 -4.29 1.42 -16.68
CA GLU A 218 -3.22 1.85 -17.57
C GLU A 218 -3.47 3.28 -18.12
N SER A 219 -4.11 4.13 -17.30
CA SER A 219 -4.64 5.43 -17.72
C SER A 219 -3.67 6.56 -17.36
N LYS A 220 -2.95 7.06 -18.37
CA LYS A 220 -2.07 8.22 -18.22
C LYS A 220 -2.83 9.47 -17.71
N ALA A 221 -4.07 9.64 -18.14
CA ALA A 221 -4.93 10.74 -17.68
C ALA A 221 -5.18 10.69 -16.16
N GLY A 222 -5.17 9.50 -15.55
CA GLY A 222 -5.24 9.36 -14.10
C GLY A 222 -3.99 9.90 -13.39
N CYS A 223 -2.80 9.69 -13.96
CA CYS A 223 -1.57 10.26 -13.41
C CYS A 223 -1.54 11.79 -13.54
N ASP A 224 -2.11 12.36 -14.61
CA ASP A 224 -2.12 13.82 -14.83
C ASP A 224 -2.96 14.57 -13.78
N LYS A 225 -3.87 13.88 -13.07
CA LYS A 225 -4.68 14.41 -11.96
C LYS A 225 -3.95 14.43 -10.61
N ILE A 226 -2.72 13.91 -10.55
CA ILE A 226 -1.92 13.89 -9.32
C ILE A 226 -1.24 15.26 -9.15
N ASP A 227 -1.48 15.91 -8.02
CA ASP A 227 -0.98 17.24 -7.71
C ASP A 227 0.51 17.20 -7.33
N ASN A 228 0.90 16.24 -6.49
CA ASN A 228 2.29 16.07 -6.13
C ASN A 228 3.11 15.62 -7.35
N THR A 229 4.06 16.47 -7.75
CA THR A 229 4.88 16.25 -8.95
C THR A 229 5.69 14.96 -8.88
N TYR A 230 6.24 14.63 -7.70
CA TYR A 230 7.02 13.41 -7.53
C TYR A 230 6.14 12.15 -7.65
N SER A 231 4.97 12.13 -7.00
CA SER A 231 4.00 11.04 -7.14
C SER A 231 3.51 10.88 -8.58
N ARG A 232 3.28 12.00 -9.29
CA ARG A 232 2.89 12.00 -10.70
C ARG A 232 3.96 11.38 -11.60
N GLU A 233 5.22 11.78 -11.44
CA GLU A 233 6.34 11.22 -12.20
C GLU A 233 6.50 9.71 -11.97
N ILE A 234 6.34 9.26 -10.72
CA ILE A 234 6.35 7.83 -10.39
C ILE A 234 5.20 7.09 -11.08
N CYS A 235 3.99 7.64 -11.04
CA CYS A 235 2.82 7.06 -11.69
C CYS A 235 3.07 6.87 -13.21
N VAL A 236 3.53 7.93 -13.88
CA VAL A 236 3.86 7.89 -15.32
C VAL A 236 4.96 6.88 -15.63
N TYR A 237 6.01 6.81 -14.80
CA TYR A 237 7.08 5.84 -14.97
C TYR A 237 6.59 4.38 -14.90
N TYR A 238 5.73 4.06 -13.93
CA TYR A 238 5.16 2.71 -13.82
C TYR A 238 4.30 2.35 -15.04
N LEU A 239 3.49 3.28 -15.56
CA LEU A 239 2.72 3.03 -16.78
C LEU A 239 3.63 2.76 -17.99
N MET A 240 4.71 3.53 -18.16
CA MET A 240 5.66 3.31 -19.26
C MET A 240 6.37 1.95 -19.18
N THR A 241 6.63 1.45 -17.97
CA THR A 241 7.26 0.13 -17.79
C THR A 241 6.28 -1.02 -17.98
N ALA A 242 5.00 -0.83 -17.64
CA ALA A 242 3.93 -1.79 -17.93
C ALA A 242 3.74 -1.98 -19.45
N ASP A 243 3.74 -0.90 -20.23
CA ASP A 243 3.66 -0.95 -21.71
C ASP A 243 4.83 -1.73 -22.34
N LYS A 244 6.04 -1.53 -21.83
CA LYS A 244 7.23 -2.29 -22.27
C LYS A 244 7.10 -3.77 -21.95
N LEU A 245 6.40 -4.13 -20.88
CA LEU A 245 6.19 -5.52 -20.49
C LEU A 245 5.06 -6.17 -21.29
N SER A 246 3.99 -5.44 -21.62
CA SER A 246 2.91 -5.94 -22.48
C SER A 246 3.39 -6.20 -23.91
N THR A 247 4.26 -5.34 -24.43
CA THR A 247 4.92 -5.55 -25.74
C THR A 247 5.91 -6.72 -25.73
N LEU A 248 6.51 -7.05 -24.57
CA LEU A 248 7.38 -8.21 -24.43
C LEU A 248 6.62 -9.55 -24.44
N LYS A 249 5.31 -9.58 -24.12
CA LYS A 249 4.49 -10.80 -24.11
C LYS A 249 4.20 -11.39 -25.50
N VAL A 250 4.70 -10.78 -26.59
CA VAL A 250 4.32 -11.12 -27.98
C VAL A 250 5.17 -12.22 -28.64
N GLN A 251 6.09 -12.92 -27.97
CA GLN A 251 6.91 -13.96 -28.65
C GLN A 251 6.99 -15.34 -28.00
N TYR A 252 6.02 -15.71 -27.16
CA TYR A 252 5.87 -17.09 -26.70
C TYR A 252 4.50 -17.63 -27.10
N THR A 253 4.31 -17.90 -28.39
CA THR A 253 3.24 -18.79 -28.85
C THR A 253 3.62 -20.21 -28.48
N ILE A 254 3.04 -20.73 -27.40
CA ILE A 254 3.09 -22.16 -27.10
C ILE A 254 2.19 -22.83 -28.13
N ASP A 255 2.77 -23.59 -29.07
CA ASP A 255 2.00 -24.39 -30.02
C ASP A 255 1.26 -25.49 -29.22
N PRO A 256 -0.09 -25.47 -29.18
CA PRO A 256 -0.87 -26.41 -28.37
C PRO A 256 -0.76 -27.86 -28.87
N LYS A 257 -0.16 -28.11 -30.05
CA LYS A 257 0.00 -29.46 -30.61
C LYS A 257 1.33 -30.12 -30.26
N LYS A 258 2.27 -29.40 -29.63
CA LYS A 258 3.53 -29.95 -29.12
C LYS A 258 3.94 -29.24 -27.83
N PRO A 259 3.60 -29.77 -26.65
CA PRO A 259 4.01 -29.19 -25.37
C PRO A 259 5.50 -29.39 -25.03
N ASP A 260 6.32 -29.85 -25.97
CA ASP A 260 7.78 -29.88 -25.78
C ASP A 260 8.31 -28.45 -25.85
N ILE A 261 8.53 -27.85 -24.67
CA ILE A 261 9.24 -26.58 -24.51
C ILE A 261 10.70 -26.83 -24.92
N ILE A 262 10.99 -26.79 -26.22
CA ILE A 262 12.36 -26.72 -26.72
C ILE A 262 12.75 -25.24 -26.62
N PHE A 263 13.47 -24.89 -25.55
CA PHE A 263 14.24 -23.65 -25.52
C PHE A 263 15.33 -23.76 -26.59
N ASP A 264 15.03 -23.34 -27.81
CA ASP A 264 16.03 -23.27 -28.87
C ASP A 264 16.88 -22.02 -28.66
N GLU A 265 17.88 -22.15 -27.80
CA GLU A 265 18.87 -21.12 -27.46
C GLU A 265 19.51 -20.52 -28.73
N LYS A 266 19.59 -21.28 -29.83
CA LYS A 266 20.16 -20.80 -31.10
C LYS A 266 19.26 -19.79 -31.81
N LEU A 267 17.93 -19.90 -31.70
CA LEU A 267 17.02 -18.95 -32.35
C LEU A 267 17.02 -17.58 -31.64
N ALA A 268 17.17 -17.58 -30.31
CA ALA A 268 17.30 -16.36 -29.52
C ALA A 268 18.61 -15.62 -29.85
N MET A 269 19.74 -16.33 -29.95
CA MET A 269 21.02 -15.72 -30.33
C MET A 269 21.08 -15.29 -31.81
N GLN A 270 20.36 -15.96 -32.71
CA GLN A 270 20.32 -15.59 -34.14
C GLN A 270 19.53 -14.29 -34.37
N LYS A 271 18.45 -14.03 -33.64
CA LYS A 271 17.71 -12.76 -33.75
C LYS A 271 18.50 -11.57 -33.20
N LEU A 272 19.29 -11.77 -32.14
CA LEU A 272 20.17 -10.74 -31.55
C LEU A 272 21.36 -10.38 -32.44
N SER A 273 21.81 -11.28 -33.32
CA SER A 273 22.90 -10.98 -34.27
C SER A 273 22.43 -10.28 -35.55
N SER A 274 21.11 -10.24 -35.81
CA SER A 274 20.55 -9.56 -36.98
C SER A 274 20.72 -8.03 -36.91
N PRO A 275 20.85 -7.33 -38.05
CA PRO A 275 20.97 -5.87 -38.08
C PRO A 275 19.78 -5.15 -37.42
N ALA A 276 18.57 -5.73 -37.53
CA ALA A 276 17.36 -5.22 -36.88
C ALA A 276 17.43 -5.35 -35.34
N GLY A 277 17.97 -6.47 -34.83
CA GLY A 277 18.20 -6.67 -33.40
C GLY A 277 19.21 -5.67 -32.82
N LYS A 278 20.28 -5.36 -33.57
CA LYS A 278 21.29 -4.36 -33.16
C LYS A 278 20.74 -2.93 -33.16
N GLN A 279 19.85 -2.58 -34.09
CA GLN A 279 19.18 -1.26 -34.09
C GLN A 279 18.24 -1.11 -32.90
N ALA A 280 17.46 -2.14 -32.56
CA ALA A 280 16.53 -2.09 -31.42
C ALA A 280 17.24 -1.86 -30.06
N ILE A 281 18.44 -2.42 -29.89
CA ILE A 281 19.25 -2.24 -28.66
C ILE A 281 19.80 -0.81 -28.58
N ASN A 282 20.27 -0.25 -29.70
CA ASN A 282 20.84 1.11 -29.72
C ASN A 282 19.76 2.20 -29.52
N SER A 283 18.53 1.97 -29.99
CA SER A 283 17.39 2.89 -29.80
C SER A 283 16.81 2.87 -28.39
N ALA A 284 17.07 1.82 -27.61
CA ALA A 284 16.61 1.71 -26.22
C ALA A 284 17.58 2.35 -25.20
N SER A 285 18.77 2.77 -25.64
CA SER A 285 19.83 3.36 -24.80
C SER A 285 19.97 4.88 -24.96
N GLN A 286 19.13 5.51 -25.78
CA GLN A 286 18.98 6.97 -25.90
C GLN A 286 17.66 7.39 -25.28
#